data_AF-A0A4V1UCE6-F1
#
_entry.id   AF-A0A4V1UCE6-F1
#
_cell.length_a   1.000
_cell.length_b   1.000
_cell.length_c   1.000
_cell.angle_alpha   90.00
_cell.angle_beta   90.00
_cell.angle_gamma   90.00
#
_symmetry.space_group_name_H-M   'P 1'
#
loop_
_entity.id
_entity.type
_entity.pdbx_description
1 polymer ?
#
loop_
_entity_poly.entity_id
_entity_poly.type
_entity_poly.pdbx_seq_one_letter_code
_entity_poly.pdbx_strand_id
1 'polypeptide(L)' 'MRGDENFDFCLLIPCYNNLQGLLHSIQSVVYAAGKYCIVIVDDGSAEPVTGSHLKDSVNDETHLVILRNESNLGIT' A
#
# COMPACT_ATOMS: atom_id res chain seq x y z
N MET A 1 12.61 -16.92 -14.78
CA MET A 1 13.15 -17.31 -13.46
C MET A 1 13.07 -16.07 -12.59
N ARG A 2 12.10 -15.98 -11.66
CA ARG A 2 12.10 -14.91 -10.65
C ARG A 2 13.21 -15.25 -9.68
N GLY A 3 14.36 -14.60 -9.80
CA GLY A 3 15.35 -14.64 -8.73
C GLY A 3 14.68 -14.15 -7.45
N ASP A 4 15.08 -14.68 -6.30
CA ASP A 4 14.54 -14.27 -5.00
C ASP A 4 14.61 -12.74 -4.89
N GLU A 5 13.48 -12.06 -5.14
CA GLU A 5 13.31 -10.64 -4.92
C GLU A 5 13.24 -10.45 -3.41
N ASN A 6 14.42 -10.44 -2.81
CA ASN A 6 14.57 -10.22 -1.39
C ASN A 6 14.23 -8.75 -1.15
N PHE A 7 13.00 -8.48 -0.70
CA PHE A 7 12.62 -7.17 -0.21
C PHE A 7 13.46 -6.87 1.04
N ASP A 8 13.99 -5.66 1.11
CA ASP A 8 14.70 -5.19 2.30
C ASP A 8 13.72 -4.95 3.46
N PHE A 9 12.48 -4.54 3.13
CA PHE A 9 11.39 -4.36 4.07
C PHE A 9 10.02 -4.37 3.36
N CYS A 10 8.96 -4.46 4.16
CA CYS A 10 7.60 -4.19 3.74
C CYS A 10 7.04 -2.99 4.50
N LEU A 11 6.56 -1.99 3.76
CA LEU A 11 5.91 -0.81 4.28
C LEU A 11 4.42 -1.09 4.47
N LEU A 12 4.00 -1.20 5.73
CA LEU A 12 2.60 -1.37 6.10
C LEU A 12 1.94 0.00 6.27
N ILE A 13 0.86 0.25 5.52
CA ILE A 13 0.08 1.50 5.60
C ILE A 13 -1.38 1.15 5.94
N PRO A 14 -1.79 1.25 7.22
CA PRO A 14 -3.19 1.20 7.58
C PRO A 14 -3.91 2.45 7.06
N CYS A 15 -5.11 2.29 6.51
CA CYS A 15 -5.91 3.36 5.95
C CYS A 15 -7.37 3.20 6.38
N TYR A 16 -7.95 4.28 6.89
CA TYR A 16 -9.39 4.37 7.14
C TYR A 16 -9.90 5.74 6.66
N ASN A 17 -10.78 5.75 5.67
CA ASN A 17 -11.41 6.94 5.10
C ASN A 17 -10.44 8.09 4.74
N ASN A 18 -9.19 7.78 4.37
CA ASN A 18 -8.17 8.78 4.10
C ASN A 18 -7.34 8.45 2.86
N LEU A 19 -8.02 8.37 1.71
CA LEU A 19 -7.35 8.08 0.44
C LEU A 19 -6.26 9.12 0.11
N GLN A 20 -6.49 10.41 0.32
CA GLN A 20 -5.49 11.44 0.03
C GLN A 20 -4.22 11.28 0.89
N GLY A 21 -4.37 11.02 2.19
CA GLY A 21 -3.24 10.77 3.07
C GLY A 21 -2.46 9.51 2.66
N LEU A 22 -3.16 8.46 2.23
CA LEU A 22 -2.56 7.26 1.68
C LEU A 22 -1.72 7.56 0.42
N LEU A 23 -2.28 8.28 -0.55
CA LEU A 23 -1.57 8.65 -1.78
C LEU A 23 -0.32 9.49 -1.48
N HIS A 24 -0.44 10.48 -0.59
CA HIS A 24 0.69 11.30 -0.17
C HIS A 24 1.79 10.45 0.51
N SER A 25 1.39 9.52 1.37
CA SER A 25 2.32 8.61 2.06
C SER A 25 3.09 7.76 1.07
N ILE A 26 2.42 7.15 0.10
CA ILE A 26 3.05 6.36 -0.97
C ILE A 26 4.04 7.21 -1.77
N GLN A 27 3.64 8.40 -2.21
CA GLN A 27 4.47 9.30 -3.01
C GLN A 27 5.70 9.83 -2.25
N SER A 28 5.63 9.88 -0.91
CA SER A 28 6.76 10.32 -0.07
C SER A 28 7.87 9.27 0.09
N VAL A 29 7.62 8.02 -0.32
CA VAL A 29 8.60 6.94 -0.17
C VAL A 29 9.73 7.14 -1.19
N VAL A 30 10.92 7.43 -0.68
CA VAL A 30 12.15 7.52 -1.49
C VAL A 30 13.02 6.31 -1.17
N TYR A 31 12.88 5.24 -1.96
CA TYR A 31 13.67 4.01 -1.85
C TYR A 31 13.84 3.37 -3.24
N ALA A 32 14.79 2.45 -3.37
CA ALA A 32 14.99 1.73 -4.63
C ALA A 32 13.73 0.92 -4.99
N ALA A 33 13.20 1.14 -6.19
CA ALA A 33 12.08 0.36 -6.71
C ALA A 33 12.43 -1.14 -6.78
N GLY A 34 11.45 -2.01 -6.61
CA GLY A 34 11.65 -3.46 -6.52
C GLY A 34 12.38 -3.98 -5.26
N LYS A 35 12.88 -3.09 -4.38
CA LYS A 35 13.55 -3.48 -3.12
C LYS A 35 12.67 -3.43 -1.89
N TYR A 36 11.41 -3.02 -2.04
CA TYR A 36 10.46 -2.98 -0.95
C TYR A 36 9.06 -3.35 -1.46
N CYS A 37 8.22 -3.79 -0.53
CA CYS A 37 6.81 -4.08 -0.78
C CYS A 37 5.93 -3.08 -0.03
N ILE A 38 4.83 -2.62 -0.63
CA ILE A 38 3.81 -1.82 0.06
C ILE A 38 2.63 -2.72 0.36
N VAL A 39 2.24 -2.80 1.64
CA VAL A 39 1.03 -3.48 2.09
C VAL A 39 0.08 -2.45 2.65
N ILE A 40 -1.06 -2.27 1.98
CA ILE A 40 -2.12 -1.38 2.44
C ILE A 40 -3.16 -2.22 3.18
N VAL A 41 -3.52 -1.80 4.37
CA VAL A 41 -4.65 -2.38 5.12
C VAL A 41 -5.76 -1.35 5.13
N ASP A 42 -6.74 -1.52 4.24
CA ASP A 42 -7.98 -0.76 4.27
C ASP A 42 -8.86 -1.29 5.41
N ASP A 43 -8.93 -0.52 6.50
CA ASP A 43 -9.59 -0.91 7.74
C ASP A 43 -11.08 -0.55 7.69
N GLY A 44 -11.80 -1.09 6.69
CA GLY A 44 -13.23 -0.90 6.54
C GLY A 44 -13.64 0.51 6.15
N SER A 45 -12.90 1.16 5.25
CA SER A 45 -13.32 2.45 4.68
C SER A 45 -14.68 2.35 3.99
N ALA A 46 -15.45 3.45 4.04
CA ALA A 46 -16.73 3.56 3.33
C ALA A 46 -16.55 3.40 1.81
N GLU A 47 -15.50 4.03 1.27
CA GLU A 47 -15.02 3.84 -0.09
C GLU A 47 -13.76 2.98 -0.06
N PRO A 48 -13.81 1.72 -0.53
CA PRO A 48 -12.69 0.80 -0.41
C PRO A 48 -11.46 1.24 -1.20
N VAL A 49 -10.27 1.01 -0.67
CA VAL A 49 -9.03 1.23 -1.42
C VAL A 49 -8.92 0.16 -2.50
N THR A 50 -8.69 0.59 -3.74
CA THR A 50 -8.55 -0.28 -4.91
C THR A 50 -7.28 0.07 -5.68
N GLY A 51 -6.79 -0.87 -6.49
CA GLY A 51 -5.61 -0.62 -7.34
C GLY A 51 -5.79 0.56 -8.30
N SER A 52 -7.01 0.85 -8.76
CA SER A 52 -7.27 2.00 -9.64
C SER A 52 -7.02 3.33 -8.94
N HIS A 53 -7.21 3.42 -7.62
CA HIS A 53 -6.89 4.64 -6.89
C HIS A 53 -5.39 4.92 -6.82
N LEU A 54 -4.57 3.87 -6.93
CA LEU A 54 -3.14 3.91 -6.62
C LEU A 54 -2.25 3.92 -7.87
N LYS A 55 -2.83 3.65 -9.04
CA LYS A 55 -2.11 3.46 -10.31
C LYS A 55 -1.10 4.57 -10.63
N ASP A 56 -1.47 5.82 -10.36
CA ASP A 56 -0.61 6.98 -10.66
C ASP A 56 0.36 7.33 -9.52
N SER A 57 0.29 6.62 -8.39
CA SER A 57 1.13 6.85 -7.21
C SER A 57 2.21 5.79 -7.00
N VAL A 58 2.19 4.69 -7.74
CA VAL A 58 3.18 3.62 -7.65
C VAL A 58 3.90 3.42 -8.99
N ASN A 59 5.18 3.04 -8.93
CA ASN A 59 5.93 2.60 -10.11
C ASN A 59 5.50 1.16 -10.47
N ASP A 60 5.57 0.79 -11.75
CA ASP A 60 5.32 -0.58 -12.24
C ASP A 60 6.22 -1.63 -11.57
N GLU A 61 7.39 -1.23 -11.05
CA GLU A 61 8.32 -2.08 -10.29
C GLU A 61 7.98 -2.18 -8.79
N THR A 62 7.00 -1.43 -8.29
CA THR A 62 6.59 -1.47 -6.89
C THR A 62 5.61 -2.63 -6.65
N HIS A 63 5.98 -3.53 -5.74
CA HIS A 63 5.08 -4.60 -5.32
C HIS A 63 4.04 -4.05 -4.35
N LEU A 64 2.76 -4.14 -4.73
CA LEU A 64 1.64 -3.60 -3.97
C LEU A 64 0.65 -4.70 -3.60
N VAL A 65 0.31 -4.78 -2.32
CA VAL A 65 -0.72 -5.66 -1.78
C VAL A 65 -1.76 -4.82 -1.05
N ILE A 66 -3.04 -5.08 -1.30
CA ILE A 66 -4.15 -4.42 -0.60
C ILE A 66 -4.91 -5.50 0.16
N LEU A 67 -4.93 -5.38 1.47
CA LEU A 67 -5.76 -6.14 2.39
C LEU A 67 -6.93 -5.27 2.81
N ARG A 68 -8.09 -5.88 3.01
CA ARG A 68 -9.30 -5.16 3.42
C ARG A 68 -9.96 -5.86 4.59
N ASN A 69 -10.26 -5.08 5.62
CA ASN A 69 -11.23 -5.45 6.64
C ASN A 69 -12.63 -5.01 6.18
N GLU A 70 -13.65 -5.83 6.44
CA GLU A 70 -15.04 -5.50 6.07
C GLU A 70 -15.60 -4.35 6.92
N SER A 71 -15.05 -4.16 8.12
CA SER A 71 -15.38 -3.11 9.08
C SER A 71 -14.12 -2.56 9.72
N ASN A 72 -14.19 -1.36 10.29
CA ASN A 72 -13.10 -0.77 11.07
C ASN A 72 -12.82 -1.59 12.33
N LEU A 73 -11.60 -2.16 12.42
CA LEU A 73 -11.12 -2.94 13.56
C LEU A 73 -10.16 -2.14 14.45
N GLY A 74 -9.72 -0.96 14.01
CA GLY A 74 -8.74 -0.15 14.73
C GLY A 74 -7.33 -0.76 14.67
N ILE A 75 -6.39 -0.09 15.35
CA ILE A 75 -4.96 -0.43 15.32
C ILE A 75 -4.39 -0.75 16.73
N THR A 76 -5.24 -0.90 17.74
CA THR A 76 -4.87 -1.04 19.16
C THR A 76 -5.03 -2.44 19.71
#